data_AF-A0A924XX35-F1
#
_entry.id   AF-A0A924XX35-F1
#
_cell.length_a   1.000
_cell.length_b   1.000
_cell.length_c   1.000
_cell.angle_alpha   90.00
_cell.angle_beta   90.00
_cell.angle_gamma   90.00
#
_symmetry.space_group_name_H-M   'P 1'
#
loop_
_entity.id
_entity.type
_entity.pdbx_description
1 polymer ?
#
loop_
_entity_poly.entity_id
_entity_poly.type
_entity_poly.pdbx_seq_one_letter_code
_entity_poly.pdbx_strand_id
1 'polypeptide(L)'
;MNICVLVPHADTASQAGVRIRYHRIDRALREAGHSLHILPIQEMAGKNLPAHDAYIISKCHDARALLVAHRLAGSGKPVGVDLFDDYFSQVRDSRHAGMRYWLTALLESLSFVLCSTPAMRELSTRLAPGLPVHVMNDPAPAFDPAQIRATLKRKLERALESRLLRVGWFGIGDNPQFPVGLTDLAALGGELTRLRGQGFDVRLDVLTNLRSMSADGLAMLGRLAIPYAIEEWTEERERNLLGTSLACFLPVNAQNFSVAKSLNRAVSALCSGSQVLSSGYPLYEPLAPFIYRNGRQLLDDLIRGAPLLREQTVPALSRLLGDLASPAREAQSLVAFLDRHRGNAVTAKIVTSPSAAVIYGKSTAGNVHKFAQAIGALSVCSPFCAANLNFDIQITAAADGNSLDVLVAEQHVPSLARWIQGLRSSRAKLLGKSFLKLNLSEVLPDLQPWGSALTRMDSLMSSTAAYPRVMADVETTVRQLFPGIRCYYSESAPFPWHVHAAAAVPARLEA
;
A
#
# COMPACT_ATOMS: atom_id res chain seq x y z
N MET A 1 8.42 -8.42 23.19
CA MET A 1 7.95 -7.16 22.53
C MET A 1 6.57 -7.40 21.97
N ASN A 2 5.65 -6.46 22.16
CA ASN A 2 4.30 -6.48 21.60
C ASN A 2 4.27 -5.55 20.38
N ILE A 3 4.15 -6.12 19.18
CA ILE A 3 4.16 -5.39 17.90
C ILE A 3 2.73 -5.29 17.37
N CYS A 4 2.30 -4.09 16.99
CA CYS A 4 0.99 -3.86 16.37
C CYS A 4 1.14 -3.46 14.90
N VAL A 5 0.55 -4.24 13.99
CA VAL A 5 0.41 -3.91 12.57
C VAL A 5 -0.99 -3.38 12.32
N LEU A 6 -1.08 -2.16 11.84
CA LEU A 6 -2.32 -1.48 11.50
C LEU A 6 -2.62 -1.70 10.02
N VAL A 7 -3.78 -2.29 9.73
CA VAL A 7 -4.29 -2.54 8.37
C VAL A 7 -5.56 -1.73 8.09
N PRO A 8 -5.96 -1.49 6.83
CA PRO A 8 -7.11 -0.63 6.52
C PRO A 8 -8.43 -1.17 7.07
N HIS A 9 -8.61 -2.50 6.94
CA HIS A 9 -9.81 -3.27 7.28
C HIS A 9 -9.42 -4.68 7.71
N ALA A 10 -10.31 -5.38 8.42
CA ALA A 10 -10.07 -6.75 8.91
C ALA A 10 -9.73 -7.72 7.75
N ASP A 11 -10.43 -7.62 6.63
CA ASP A 11 -10.21 -8.48 5.46
C ASP A 11 -8.83 -8.28 4.81
N THR A 12 -8.12 -7.18 5.12
CA THR A 12 -6.76 -6.98 4.61
C THR A 12 -5.77 -7.97 5.23
N ALA A 13 -6.07 -8.52 6.41
CA ALA A 13 -5.23 -9.54 7.05
C ALA A 13 -5.11 -10.82 6.22
N SER A 14 -6.15 -11.18 5.47
CA SER A 14 -6.15 -12.37 4.61
C SER A 14 -5.46 -12.14 3.26
N GLN A 15 -5.21 -10.89 2.87
CA GLN A 15 -4.53 -10.58 1.61
C GLN A 15 -3.08 -11.04 1.62
N ALA A 16 -2.59 -11.48 0.46
CA ALA A 16 -1.26 -12.07 0.30
C ALA A 16 -0.14 -11.26 0.95
N GLY A 17 -0.10 -9.92 0.78
CA GLY A 17 0.96 -9.11 1.39
C GLY A 17 1.04 -9.24 2.92
N VAL A 18 -0.08 -9.06 3.62
CA VAL A 18 -0.12 -9.10 5.10
C VAL A 18 0.04 -10.54 5.60
N ARG A 19 -0.67 -11.48 4.98
CA ARG A 19 -0.60 -12.91 5.31
C ARG A 19 0.82 -13.47 5.16
N ILE A 20 1.48 -13.17 4.05
CA ILE A 20 2.84 -13.65 3.79
C ILE A 20 3.82 -12.98 4.75
N ARG A 21 3.78 -11.64 4.85
CA ARG A 21 4.77 -10.88 5.65
C ARG A 21 4.67 -11.15 7.14
N TYR A 22 3.47 -11.16 7.70
CA TYR A 22 3.26 -11.14 9.15
C TYR A 22 2.80 -12.48 9.71
N HIS A 23 1.82 -13.15 9.08
CA HIS A 23 1.35 -14.44 9.63
C HIS A 23 2.42 -15.53 9.54
N ARG A 24 3.31 -15.51 8.54
CA ARG A 24 4.36 -16.52 8.42
C ARG A 24 5.44 -16.40 9.49
N ILE A 25 5.67 -15.22 10.07
CA ILE A 25 6.63 -15.03 11.18
C ILE A 25 6.00 -15.14 12.57
N ASP A 26 4.66 -15.11 12.69
CA ASP A 26 3.96 -15.07 13.97
C ASP A 26 4.39 -16.19 14.93
N ARG A 27 4.50 -17.42 14.42
CA ARG A 27 4.98 -18.56 15.21
C ARG A 27 6.40 -18.33 15.75
N ALA A 28 7.32 -17.88 14.90
CA ALA A 28 8.71 -17.63 15.29
C ALA A 28 8.82 -16.48 16.31
N LEU A 29 8.00 -15.43 16.18
CA LEU A 29 7.90 -14.37 17.17
C LEU A 29 7.43 -14.91 18.52
N ARG A 30 6.38 -15.74 18.54
CA ARG A 30 5.85 -16.36 19.77
C ARG A 30 6.85 -17.27 20.45
N GLU A 31 7.55 -18.12 19.69
CA GLU A 31 8.62 -18.98 20.21
C GLU A 31 9.78 -18.17 20.82
N ALA A 32 10.02 -16.95 20.33
CA ALA A 32 11.00 -16.02 20.89
C ALA A 32 10.44 -15.12 22.03
N GLY A 33 9.18 -15.30 22.46
CA GLY A 33 8.58 -14.50 23.54
C GLY A 33 8.06 -13.12 23.11
N HIS A 34 7.79 -12.93 21.83
CA HIS A 34 7.19 -11.72 21.27
C HIS A 34 5.75 -11.98 20.81
N SER A 35 4.94 -10.93 20.71
CA SER A 35 3.58 -11.01 20.15
C SER A 35 3.41 -10.08 18.96
N LEU A 36 2.58 -10.51 18.01
CA LEU A 36 2.20 -9.75 16.83
C LEU A 36 0.69 -9.63 16.79
N HIS A 37 0.19 -8.41 16.74
CA HIS A 37 -1.23 -8.11 16.63
C HIS A 37 -1.49 -7.39 15.32
N ILE A 38 -2.41 -7.90 14.50
CA ILE A 38 -2.84 -7.25 13.25
C ILE A 38 -4.23 -6.67 13.50
N LEU A 39 -4.34 -5.35 13.54
CA LEU A 39 -5.58 -4.65 13.90
C LEU A 39 -6.04 -3.74 12.76
N PRO A 40 -7.35 -3.69 12.46
CA PRO A 40 -7.91 -2.63 11.64
C PRO A 40 -7.61 -1.25 12.24
N ILE A 41 -7.21 -0.30 11.40
CA ILE A 41 -6.86 1.05 11.82
C ILE A 41 -8.02 1.77 12.53
N GLN A 42 -9.26 1.37 12.26
CA GLN A 42 -10.45 1.89 12.91
C GLN A 42 -10.46 1.66 14.43
N GLU A 43 -9.78 0.61 14.92
CA GLU A 43 -9.67 0.33 16.36
C GLU A 43 -8.82 1.38 17.10
N MET A 44 -8.03 2.17 16.37
CA MET A 44 -7.25 3.29 16.92
C MET A 44 -8.11 4.53 17.18
N ALA A 45 -9.41 4.49 16.90
CA ALA A 45 -10.35 5.59 17.14
C ALA A 45 -10.63 5.82 18.64
N GLY A 46 -10.35 4.84 19.50
CA GLY A 46 -10.63 4.93 20.94
C GLY A 46 -9.80 5.99 21.66
N LYS A 47 -10.28 6.46 22.82
CA LYS A 47 -9.57 7.45 23.67
C LYS A 47 -8.23 6.95 24.19
N ASN A 48 -8.11 5.66 24.45
CA ASN A 48 -6.88 5.02 24.88
C ASN A 48 -6.24 4.29 23.70
N LEU A 49 -4.94 4.52 23.51
CA LEU A 49 -4.16 3.73 22.57
C LEU A 49 -3.91 2.35 23.19
N PRO A 50 -3.99 1.27 22.40
CA PRO A 50 -3.54 -0.04 22.84
C PRO A 50 -2.11 -0.02 23.41
N ALA A 51 -1.77 -0.94 24.30
CA ALA A 51 -0.45 -0.99 24.90
C ALA A 51 0.50 -1.87 24.06
N HIS A 52 1.17 -1.26 23.08
CA HIS A 52 2.20 -1.91 22.27
C HIS A 52 3.54 -1.16 22.36
N ASP A 53 4.60 -1.88 22.04
CA ASP A 53 5.98 -1.39 22.02
C ASP A 53 6.32 -0.68 20.70
N ALA A 54 5.73 -1.14 19.60
CA ALA A 54 5.91 -0.57 18.27
C ALA A 54 4.64 -0.72 17.43
N TYR A 55 4.45 0.23 16.51
CA TYR A 55 3.33 0.27 15.57
C TYR A 55 3.84 0.30 14.13
N ILE A 56 3.21 -0.48 13.25
CA ILE A 56 3.56 -0.57 11.83
C ILE A 56 2.30 -0.29 11.02
N ILE A 57 2.31 0.78 10.23
CA ILE A 57 1.23 1.11 9.30
C ILE A 57 1.44 0.33 8.01
N SER A 58 0.49 -0.54 7.66
CA SER A 58 0.58 -1.45 6.53
C SER A 58 -0.60 -1.27 5.59
N LYS A 59 -0.35 -0.75 4.39
CA LYS A 59 -1.34 -0.53 3.31
C LYS A 59 -2.47 0.47 3.62
N CYS A 60 -2.38 1.26 4.69
CA CYS A 60 -3.34 2.31 5.02
C CYS A 60 -3.06 3.60 4.26
N HIS A 61 -3.40 3.64 2.97
CA HIS A 61 -3.14 4.79 2.09
C HIS A 61 -4.23 5.89 2.17
N ASP A 62 -4.57 6.33 3.39
CA ASP A 62 -5.52 7.42 3.61
C ASP A 62 -5.17 8.27 4.84
N ALA A 63 -5.95 9.33 5.08
CA ALA A 63 -5.70 10.27 6.16
C ALA A 63 -5.82 9.67 7.58
N ARG A 64 -6.46 8.51 7.76
CA ARG A 64 -6.50 7.82 9.06
C ARG A 64 -5.09 7.40 9.47
N ALA A 65 -4.26 6.96 8.54
CA ALA A 65 -2.87 6.62 8.81
C ALA A 65 -2.05 7.83 9.27
N LEU A 66 -2.25 8.98 8.63
CA LEU A 66 -1.57 10.23 8.99
C LEU A 66 -1.94 10.66 10.41
N LEU A 67 -3.24 10.63 10.72
CA LEU A 67 -3.77 10.94 12.04
C LEU A 67 -3.26 9.99 13.14
N VAL A 68 -3.27 8.69 12.87
CA VAL A 68 -2.77 7.68 13.83
C VAL A 68 -1.28 7.83 14.05
N ALA A 69 -0.49 8.01 12.99
CA ALA A 69 0.94 8.24 13.12
C ALA A 69 1.25 9.49 13.95
N HIS A 70 0.56 10.60 13.68
CA HIS A 70 0.68 11.83 14.46
C HIS A 70 0.39 11.61 15.95
N ARG A 71 -0.72 10.92 16.24
CA ARG A 71 -1.14 10.64 17.62
C ARG A 71 -0.17 9.72 18.36
N LEU A 72 0.31 8.67 17.68
CA LEU A 72 1.30 7.73 18.23
C LEU A 72 2.64 8.42 18.50
N ALA A 73 3.14 9.21 17.55
CA ALA A 73 4.35 10.00 17.70
C ALA A 73 4.25 10.98 18.87
N GLY A 74 3.15 11.73 18.97
CA GLY A 74 2.92 12.64 20.10
C GLY A 74 2.77 11.95 21.46
N SER A 75 2.48 10.64 21.46
CA SER A 75 2.46 9.79 22.65
C SER A 75 3.82 9.09 22.91
N GLY A 76 4.87 9.45 22.16
CA GLY A 76 6.20 8.85 22.27
C GLY A 76 6.25 7.38 21.85
N LYS A 77 5.29 6.89 21.06
CA LYS A 77 5.26 5.52 20.57
C LYS A 77 6.02 5.39 19.25
N PRO A 78 6.97 4.42 19.13
CA PRO A 78 7.60 4.13 17.84
C PRO A 78 6.55 3.72 16.82
N VAL A 79 6.50 4.44 15.70
CA VAL A 79 5.62 4.15 14.58
C VAL A 79 6.42 4.10 13.30
N GLY A 80 6.19 3.10 12.47
CA GLY A 80 6.77 2.97 11.15
C GLY A 80 5.71 2.67 10.09
N VAL A 81 6.16 2.64 8.84
CA VAL A 81 5.35 2.25 7.69
C VAL A 81 5.99 1.05 7.01
N ASP A 82 5.18 0.11 6.51
CA ASP A 82 5.66 -0.99 5.66
C ASP A 82 5.30 -0.76 4.20
N LEU A 83 6.33 -0.56 3.37
CA LEU A 83 6.21 -0.31 1.94
C LEU A 83 6.37 -1.62 1.14
N PHE A 84 5.24 -2.12 0.64
CA PHE A 84 5.18 -3.34 -0.15
C PHE A 84 5.61 -3.15 -1.60
N ASP A 85 5.21 -2.03 -2.19
CA ASP A 85 5.24 -1.79 -3.62
C ASP A 85 5.78 -0.39 -3.92
N ASP A 86 6.39 -0.22 -5.11
CA ASP A 86 6.86 1.07 -5.57
C ASP A 86 5.77 1.85 -6.32
N TYR A 87 4.99 2.62 -5.56
CA TYR A 87 4.08 3.63 -6.08
C TYR A 87 4.67 5.05 -6.07
N PHE A 88 5.95 5.19 -5.68
CA PHE A 88 6.50 6.47 -5.26
C PHE A 88 7.64 6.97 -6.16
N SER A 89 8.34 6.08 -6.86
CA SER A 89 9.45 6.46 -7.74
C SER A 89 9.01 7.18 -9.02
N GLN A 90 7.75 7.04 -9.45
CA GLN A 90 7.24 7.69 -10.65
C GLN A 90 6.81 9.14 -10.39
N VAL A 91 7.81 9.99 -10.16
CA VAL A 91 7.62 11.39 -9.74
C VAL A 91 6.90 12.26 -10.78
N ARG A 92 7.07 11.94 -12.07
CA ARG A 92 6.42 12.66 -13.19
C ARG A 92 5.00 12.20 -13.47
N ASP A 93 4.55 11.10 -12.87
CA ASP A 93 3.19 10.61 -13.04
C ASP A 93 2.27 11.26 -12.00
N SER A 94 1.35 12.10 -12.49
CA SER A 94 0.41 12.85 -11.65
C SER A 94 -0.62 11.94 -10.96
N ARG A 95 -0.87 10.73 -11.49
CA ARG A 95 -1.74 9.71 -10.87
C ARG A 95 -1.22 9.26 -9.50
N HIS A 96 0.08 9.40 -9.25
CA HIS A 96 0.73 9.02 -8.00
C HIS A 96 0.92 10.18 -7.02
N ALA A 97 0.48 11.40 -7.34
CA ALA A 97 0.70 12.55 -6.48
C ALA A 97 0.04 12.42 -5.10
N GLY A 98 -1.17 11.83 -5.04
CA GLY A 98 -1.83 11.55 -3.76
C GLY A 98 -1.03 10.58 -2.89
N MET A 99 -0.45 9.54 -3.50
CA MET A 99 0.41 8.58 -2.79
C MET A 99 1.71 9.21 -2.32
N ARG A 100 2.32 10.09 -3.13
CA ARG A 100 3.51 10.85 -2.73
C ARG A 100 3.21 11.79 -1.58
N TYR A 101 2.11 12.56 -1.66
CA TYR A 101 1.65 13.39 -0.56
C TYR A 101 1.45 12.58 0.72
N TRP A 102 0.73 11.45 0.62
CA TRP A 102 0.49 10.57 1.77
C TRP A 102 1.80 10.13 2.40
N LEU A 103 2.76 9.63 1.61
CA LEU A 103 4.04 9.15 2.16
C LEU A 103 4.83 10.31 2.77
N THR A 104 4.97 11.44 2.08
CA THR A 104 5.68 12.62 2.60
C THR A 104 5.08 13.13 3.91
N ALA A 105 3.75 13.26 3.99
CA ALA A 105 3.07 13.69 5.21
C ALA A 105 3.23 12.66 6.34
N LEU A 106 3.24 11.37 6.01
CA LEU A 106 3.42 10.30 6.99
C LEU A 106 4.83 10.31 7.58
N LEU A 107 5.85 10.44 6.73
CA LEU A 107 7.28 10.38 7.09
C LEU A 107 7.66 11.32 8.24
N GLU A 108 7.06 12.51 8.31
CA GLU A 108 7.28 13.48 9.40
C GLU A 108 6.90 12.96 10.80
N SER A 109 6.15 11.87 10.89
CA SER A 109 5.70 11.27 12.15
C SER A 109 6.30 9.89 12.41
N LEU A 110 7.14 9.37 11.51
CA LEU A 110 7.68 8.02 11.60
C LEU A 110 9.02 7.98 12.33
N SER A 111 9.27 6.87 13.01
CA SER A 111 10.54 6.48 13.62
C SER A 111 11.36 5.52 12.77
N PHE A 112 10.72 4.82 11.81
CA PHE A 112 11.38 3.88 10.91
C PHE A 112 10.53 3.56 9.67
N VAL A 113 11.13 2.91 8.68
CA VAL A 113 10.47 2.33 7.51
C VAL A 113 10.82 0.85 7.41
N LEU A 114 9.82 0.02 7.13
CA LEU A 114 9.99 -1.34 6.64
C LEU A 114 9.75 -1.36 5.14
N CYS A 115 10.47 -2.19 4.42
CA CYS A 115 10.28 -2.35 2.99
C CYS A 115 10.62 -3.76 2.53
N SER A 116 10.10 -4.14 1.35
CA SER A 116 10.19 -5.53 0.86
C SER A 116 11.51 -5.87 0.18
N THR A 117 12.27 -4.87 -0.29
CA THR A 117 13.43 -5.09 -1.17
C THR A 117 14.52 -4.04 -0.97
N PRO A 118 15.79 -4.35 -1.33
CA PRO A 118 16.87 -3.36 -1.34
C PRO A 118 16.57 -2.12 -2.20
N ALA A 119 15.93 -2.29 -3.36
CA ALA A 119 15.51 -1.16 -4.21
C ALA A 119 14.54 -0.22 -3.47
N MET A 120 13.57 -0.76 -2.73
CA MET A 120 12.68 0.04 -1.90
C MET A 120 13.40 0.71 -0.72
N ARG A 121 14.47 0.10 -0.19
CA ARG A 121 15.33 0.73 0.83
C ARG A 121 16.02 1.97 0.28
N GLU A 122 16.57 1.88 -0.93
CA GLU A 122 17.22 3.02 -1.59
C GLU A 122 16.22 4.16 -1.82
N LEU A 123 15.03 3.84 -2.32
CA LEU A 123 13.94 4.81 -2.48
C LEU A 123 13.56 5.46 -1.14
N SER A 124 13.35 4.66 -0.09
CA SER A 124 12.97 5.15 1.24
C SER A 124 14.05 6.04 1.84
N THR A 125 15.33 5.67 1.70
CA THR A 125 16.47 6.47 2.16
C THR A 125 16.56 7.82 1.45
N ARG A 126 16.26 7.87 0.13
CA ARG A 126 16.20 9.14 -0.61
C ARG A 126 15.06 10.04 -0.16
N LEU A 127 13.91 9.46 0.15
CA LEU A 127 12.70 10.18 0.59
C LEU A 127 12.82 10.72 2.02
N ALA A 128 13.42 9.96 2.93
CA ALA A 128 13.62 10.36 4.32
C ALA A 128 15.07 10.07 4.78
N PRO A 129 16.04 10.90 4.38
CA PRO A 129 17.41 10.76 4.83
C PRO A 129 17.48 10.83 6.36
N GLY A 130 18.07 9.81 6.98
CA GLY A 130 18.21 9.71 8.44
C GLY A 130 17.14 8.87 9.13
N LEU A 131 16.05 8.50 8.44
CA LEU A 131 15.08 7.56 8.98
C LEU A 131 15.61 6.13 8.83
N PRO A 132 15.70 5.31 9.90
CA PRO A 132 16.13 3.92 9.79
C PRO A 132 15.22 3.12 8.87
N VAL A 133 15.82 2.38 7.93
CA VAL A 133 15.09 1.54 6.97
C VAL A 133 15.50 0.08 7.11
N HIS A 134 14.52 -0.80 7.30
CA HIS A 134 14.71 -2.24 7.36
C HIS A 134 14.15 -2.91 6.11
N VAL A 135 14.90 -3.86 5.54
CA VAL A 135 14.35 -4.74 4.50
C VAL A 135 13.85 -5.97 5.22
N MET A 136 12.54 -6.14 5.21
CA MET A 136 11.84 -7.30 5.74
C MET A 136 11.42 -8.13 4.54
N ASN A 137 12.06 -9.27 4.33
CA ASN A 137 11.72 -10.13 3.20
C ASN A 137 10.38 -10.83 3.46
N ASP A 138 9.78 -11.34 2.39
CA ASP A 138 8.62 -12.20 2.50
C ASP A 138 9.06 -13.62 2.91
N PRO A 139 8.70 -14.10 4.12
CA PRO A 139 9.11 -15.42 4.56
C PRO A 139 8.49 -16.53 3.71
N ALA A 140 9.20 -17.65 3.59
CA ALA A 140 8.72 -18.86 2.96
C ALA A 140 7.54 -19.44 3.76
N PRO A 141 6.61 -20.16 3.10
CA PRO A 141 5.66 -21.02 3.82
C PRO A 141 6.43 -22.14 4.55
N ALA A 142 5.71 -22.95 5.33
CA ALA A 142 6.29 -24.15 5.92
C ALA A 142 6.95 -25.03 4.83
N PHE A 143 8.18 -25.45 5.08
CA PHE A 143 9.01 -26.18 4.13
C PHE A 143 9.53 -27.46 4.78
N ASP A 144 9.08 -28.61 4.29
CA ASP A 144 9.57 -29.93 4.68
C ASP A 144 10.32 -30.58 3.50
N PRO A 145 11.66 -30.71 3.56
CA PRO A 145 12.44 -31.33 2.51
C PRO A 145 11.94 -32.72 2.06
N ALA A 146 11.44 -33.54 3.00
CA ALA A 146 10.96 -34.88 2.67
C ALA A 146 9.66 -34.82 1.85
N GLN A 147 8.71 -33.99 2.28
CA GLN A 147 7.47 -33.75 1.56
C GLN A 147 7.72 -33.16 0.16
N ILE A 148 8.70 -32.26 0.02
CA ILE A 148 9.08 -31.69 -1.27
C ILE A 148 9.63 -32.76 -2.22
N ARG A 149 10.52 -33.64 -1.74
CA ARG A 149 11.04 -34.75 -2.56
C ARG A 149 9.92 -35.66 -3.08
N ALA A 150 9.00 -36.05 -2.20
CA ALA A 150 7.86 -36.88 -2.58
C ALA A 150 6.96 -36.17 -3.61
N THR A 151 6.72 -34.87 -3.42
CA THR A 151 5.91 -34.06 -4.33
C THR A 151 6.55 -33.90 -5.71
N LEU A 152 7.86 -33.65 -5.76
CA LEU A 152 8.62 -33.52 -7.00
C LEU A 152 8.57 -34.81 -7.81
N LYS A 153 8.83 -35.95 -7.17
CA LYS A 153 8.77 -37.28 -7.80
C LYS A 153 7.40 -37.52 -8.43
N ARG A 154 6.33 -37.38 -7.64
CA ARG A 154 4.95 -37.56 -8.11
C ARG A 154 4.58 -36.66 -9.28
N LYS A 155 4.95 -35.37 -9.22
CA LYS A 155 4.65 -34.41 -10.30
C LYS A 155 5.40 -34.76 -11.59
N LEU A 156 6.67 -35.15 -11.48
CA LEU A 156 7.50 -35.51 -12.62
C LEU A 156 6.99 -36.81 -13.28
N GLU A 157 6.74 -37.86 -12.49
CA GLU A 157 6.18 -39.14 -12.96
C GLU A 157 4.88 -38.90 -13.72
N ARG A 158 3.94 -38.18 -13.11
CA ARG A 158 2.66 -37.84 -13.75
C ARG A 158 2.84 -37.10 -15.07
N ALA A 159 3.75 -36.12 -15.13
CA ALA A 159 3.99 -35.35 -16.34
C ALA A 159 4.61 -36.20 -17.47
N LEU A 160 5.55 -37.09 -17.13
CA LEU A 160 6.19 -37.98 -18.10
C LEU A 160 5.22 -39.05 -18.63
N GLU A 161 4.40 -39.64 -17.76
CA GLU A 161 3.39 -40.65 -18.11
C GLU A 161 2.28 -40.07 -19.00
N SER A 162 1.70 -38.93 -18.58
CA SER A 162 0.58 -38.31 -19.29
C SER A 162 1.00 -37.45 -20.48
N ARG A 163 2.30 -37.15 -20.61
CA ARG A 163 2.84 -36.15 -21.54
C ARG A 163 2.11 -34.80 -21.45
N LEU A 164 1.59 -34.46 -20.26
CA LEU A 164 0.90 -33.22 -19.97
C LEU A 164 1.76 -32.33 -19.08
N LEU A 165 2.15 -31.17 -19.58
CA LEU A 165 2.79 -30.10 -18.83
C LEU A 165 1.73 -29.12 -18.31
N ARG A 166 1.33 -29.30 -17.04
CA ARG A 166 0.48 -28.34 -16.33
C ARG A 166 1.30 -27.17 -15.82
N VAL A 167 0.99 -25.98 -16.34
CA VAL A 167 1.62 -24.71 -15.98
C VAL A 167 0.64 -23.89 -15.16
N GLY A 168 1.05 -23.44 -13.97
CA GLY A 168 0.25 -22.53 -13.16
C GLY A 168 0.68 -21.07 -13.30
N TRP A 169 -0.28 -20.15 -13.32
CA TRP A 169 -0.05 -18.73 -13.06
C TRP A 169 -1.00 -18.30 -11.95
N PHE A 170 -0.52 -17.62 -10.92
CA PHE A 170 -1.37 -17.15 -9.81
C PHE A 170 -0.97 -15.77 -9.30
N GLY A 171 -1.95 -14.93 -9.00
CA GLY A 171 -1.72 -13.63 -8.36
C GLY A 171 -2.76 -12.58 -8.74
N ILE A 172 -2.55 -11.36 -8.25
CA ILE A 172 -3.37 -10.21 -8.64
C ILE A 172 -3.11 -9.91 -10.12
N GLY A 173 -4.17 -9.98 -10.92
CA GLY A 173 -4.11 -9.90 -12.37
C GLY A 173 -4.18 -8.49 -12.94
N ASP A 174 -4.50 -7.51 -12.09
CA ASP A 174 -4.63 -6.12 -12.51
C ASP A 174 -3.95 -5.17 -11.52
N ASN A 175 -3.58 -4.00 -12.02
CA ASN A 175 -3.19 -2.87 -11.20
C ASN A 175 -3.77 -1.60 -11.84
N PRO A 176 -4.39 -0.70 -11.06
CA PRO A 176 -5.06 0.48 -11.61
C PRO A 176 -4.07 1.49 -12.23
N GLN A 177 -2.79 1.40 -11.90
CA GLN A 177 -1.76 2.37 -12.30
C GLN A 177 -0.74 1.77 -13.29
N PHE A 178 -0.51 0.46 -13.23
CA PHE A 178 0.54 -0.22 -14.00
C PHE A 178 -0.01 -1.36 -14.88
N PRO A 179 0.48 -1.50 -16.12
CA PRO A 179 0.22 -2.69 -16.94
C PRO A 179 1.04 -3.87 -16.41
N VAL A 180 0.52 -4.59 -15.40
CA VAL A 180 1.13 -5.79 -14.82
C VAL A 180 0.11 -6.93 -14.70
N GLY A 181 0.57 -8.12 -14.30
CA GLY A 181 -0.31 -9.22 -13.96
C GLY A 181 -0.73 -9.98 -15.20
N LEU A 182 -2.01 -9.91 -15.59
CA LEU A 182 -2.48 -10.55 -16.83
C LEU A 182 -1.82 -9.91 -18.07
N THR A 183 -1.47 -8.63 -18.00
CA THR A 183 -0.73 -7.97 -19.08
C THR A 183 0.65 -8.59 -19.29
N ASP A 184 1.37 -8.92 -18.21
CA ASP A 184 2.67 -9.60 -18.29
C ASP A 184 2.51 -11.03 -18.83
N LEU A 185 1.48 -11.72 -18.36
CA LEU A 185 1.14 -13.06 -18.82
C LEU A 185 0.87 -13.09 -20.33
N ALA A 186 0.08 -12.16 -20.84
CA ALA A 186 -0.21 -12.05 -22.27
C ALA A 186 1.03 -11.65 -23.08
N ALA A 187 1.77 -10.63 -22.63
CA ALA A 187 2.94 -10.11 -23.34
C ALA A 187 4.08 -11.13 -23.45
N LEU A 188 4.28 -11.96 -22.42
CA LEU A 188 5.36 -12.95 -22.37
C LEU A 188 4.87 -14.38 -22.62
N GLY A 189 3.58 -14.58 -22.91
CA GLY A 189 2.97 -15.89 -23.16
C GLY A 189 3.57 -16.65 -24.35
N GLY A 190 4.29 -15.97 -25.24
CA GLY A 190 5.05 -16.59 -26.32
C GLY A 190 6.05 -17.65 -25.85
N GLU A 191 6.58 -17.54 -24.64
CA GLU A 191 7.45 -18.56 -24.03
C GLU A 191 6.74 -19.89 -23.79
N LEU A 192 5.45 -19.84 -23.45
CA LEU A 192 4.63 -21.04 -23.31
C LEU A 192 4.24 -21.61 -24.68
N THR A 193 3.96 -20.75 -25.67
CA THR A 193 3.67 -21.18 -27.04
C THR A 193 4.83 -21.98 -27.64
N ARG A 194 6.09 -21.58 -27.37
CA ARG A 194 7.29 -22.29 -27.86
C ARG A 194 7.45 -23.71 -27.32
N LEU A 195 6.75 -24.06 -26.22
CA LEU A 195 6.72 -25.41 -25.68
C LEU A 195 5.82 -26.35 -26.51
N ARG A 196 4.89 -25.81 -27.30
CA ARG A 196 3.94 -26.62 -28.09
C ARG A 196 4.66 -27.42 -29.17
N GLY A 197 4.18 -28.64 -29.39
CA GLY A 197 4.71 -29.54 -30.42
C GLY A 197 6.06 -30.16 -30.08
N GLN A 198 6.57 -29.95 -28.86
CA GLN A 198 7.86 -30.45 -28.41
C GLN A 198 7.73 -31.71 -27.51
N GLY A 199 6.69 -32.52 -27.74
CA GLY A 199 6.47 -33.80 -27.03
C GLY A 199 5.62 -33.74 -25.75
N PHE A 200 5.11 -32.57 -25.37
CA PHE A 200 4.13 -32.40 -24.28
C PHE A 200 2.93 -31.59 -24.75
N ASP A 201 1.72 -31.96 -24.28
CA ASP A 201 0.55 -31.09 -24.26
C ASP A 201 0.74 -30.04 -23.16
N VAL A 202 0.55 -28.76 -23.45
CA VAL A 202 0.81 -27.67 -22.51
C VAL A 202 -0.51 -27.01 -22.16
N ARG A 203 -0.85 -27.00 -20.87
CA ARG A 203 -2.07 -26.37 -20.36
C ARG A 203 -1.74 -25.35 -19.27
N LEU A 204 -2.36 -24.18 -19.38
CA LEU A 204 -2.19 -23.10 -18.41
C LEU A 204 -3.42 -23.00 -17.49
N ASP A 205 -3.20 -23.07 -16.19
CA ASP A 205 -4.23 -22.81 -15.19
C ASP A 205 -3.93 -21.41 -14.58
N VAL A 206 -4.84 -20.45 -14.80
CA VAL A 206 -4.72 -19.03 -14.37
C VAL A 206 -5.60 -18.78 -13.16
N LEU A 207 -5.00 -18.38 -12.03
CA LEU A 207 -5.70 -18.06 -10.80
C LEU A 207 -5.55 -16.58 -10.45
N THR A 208 -6.63 -15.81 -10.50
CA THR A 208 -6.56 -14.34 -10.34
C THR A 208 -7.76 -13.74 -9.60
N ASN A 209 -7.67 -12.48 -9.17
CA ASN A 209 -8.77 -11.79 -8.51
C ASN A 209 -9.91 -11.47 -9.49
N LEU A 210 -11.17 -11.50 -9.04
CA LEU A 210 -12.35 -11.26 -9.88
C LEU A 210 -12.27 -9.94 -10.68
N ARG A 211 -11.74 -8.88 -10.08
CA ARG A 211 -11.61 -7.56 -10.72
C ARG A 211 -10.74 -7.58 -11.99
N SER A 212 -9.76 -8.48 -12.09
CA SER A 212 -8.91 -8.59 -13.28
C SER A 212 -9.57 -9.36 -14.43
N MET A 213 -10.67 -10.08 -14.16
CA MET A 213 -11.47 -10.80 -15.16
C MET A 213 -12.47 -9.88 -15.88
N SER A 214 -12.04 -8.67 -16.21
CA SER A 214 -12.80 -7.75 -17.04
C SER A 214 -12.85 -8.23 -18.49
N ALA A 215 -13.72 -7.64 -19.31
CA ALA A 215 -13.77 -7.94 -20.75
C ALA A 215 -12.39 -7.77 -21.42
N ASP A 216 -11.66 -6.70 -21.09
CA ASP A 216 -10.31 -6.46 -21.60
C ASP A 216 -9.31 -7.51 -21.09
N GLY A 217 -9.38 -7.87 -19.81
CA GLY A 217 -8.55 -8.91 -19.20
C GLY A 217 -8.72 -10.27 -19.90
N LEU A 218 -9.97 -10.67 -20.11
CA LEU A 218 -10.31 -11.92 -20.80
C LEU A 218 -9.93 -11.87 -22.29
N ALA A 219 -10.13 -10.73 -22.96
CA ALA A 219 -9.73 -10.54 -24.34
C ALA A 219 -8.20 -10.63 -24.51
N MET A 220 -7.41 -10.14 -23.55
CA MET A 220 -5.95 -10.31 -23.54
C MET A 220 -5.56 -11.79 -23.42
N LEU A 221 -6.18 -12.53 -22.49
CA LEU A 221 -5.91 -13.96 -22.32
C LEU A 221 -6.34 -14.78 -23.53
N GLY A 222 -7.41 -14.39 -24.22
CA GLY A 222 -7.84 -14.99 -25.48
C GLY A 222 -6.79 -14.99 -26.59
N ARG A 223 -5.74 -14.16 -26.47
CA ARG A 223 -4.61 -14.11 -27.41
C ARG A 223 -3.53 -15.16 -27.13
N LEU A 224 -3.58 -15.84 -25.99
CA LEU A 224 -2.63 -16.90 -25.67
C LEU A 224 -2.85 -18.09 -26.62
N ALA A 225 -1.77 -18.52 -27.27
CA ALA A 225 -1.82 -19.62 -28.23
C ALA A 225 -1.74 -21.02 -27.56
N ILE A 226 -2.14 -21.12 -26.29
CA ILE A 226 -2.18 -22.36 -25.50
C ILE A 226 -3.57 -22.51 -24.87
N PRO A 227 -4.08 -23.74 -24.69
CA PRO A 227 -5.27 -23.96 -23.89
C PRO A 227 -5.07 -23.45 -22.45
N TYR A 228 -6.06 -22.73 -21.93
CA TYR A 228 -6.03 -22.27 -20.55
C TYR A 228 -7.40 -22.39 -19.86
N ALA A 229 -7.35 -22.52 -18.54
CA ALA A 229 -8.49 -22.33 -17.64
C ALA A 229 -8.22 -21.09 -16.77
N ILE A 230 -9.28 -20.39 -16.37
CA ILE A 230 -9.19 -19.24 -15.46
C ILE A 230 -10.16 -19.42 -14.30
N GLU A 231 -9.69 -19.18 -13.09
CA GLU A 231 -10.46 -19.28 -11.86
C GLU A 231 -10.20 -18.08 -10.94
N GLU A 232 -11.18 -17.80 -10.07
CA GLU A 232 -11.01 -16.77 -9.04
C GLU A 232 -10.10 -17.27 -7.94
N TRP A 233 -9.16 -16.41 -7.55
CA TRP A 233 -8.18 -16.68 -6.52
C TRP A 233 -8.83 -16.87 -5.15
N THR A 234 -8.51 -18.00 -4.53
CA THR A 234 -8.65 -18.24 -3.10
C THR A 234 -7.37 -18.92 -2.61
N GLU A 235 -7.09 -18.86 -1.31
CA GLU A 235 -5.92 -19.54 -0.76
C GLU A 235 -5.97 -21.06 -1.00
N GLU A 236 -7.15 -21.65 -0.91
CA GLU A 236 -7.37 -23.06 -1.20
C GLU A 236 -7.05 -23.42 -2.65
N ARG A 237 -7.54 -22.61 -3.61
CA ARG A 237 -7.26 -22.80 -5.03
C ARG A 237 -5.80 -22.57 -5.35
N GLU A 238 -5.13 -21.62 -4.69
CA GLU A 238 -3.68 -21.42 -4.84
C GLU A 238 -2.92 -22.67 -4.39
N ARG A 239 -3.27 -23.24 -3.23
CA ARG A 239 -2.67 -24.50 -2.75
C ARG A 239 -2.91 -25.66 -3.70
N ASN A 240 -4.13 -25.77 -4.25
CA ASN A 240 -4.46 -26.82 -5.23
C ASN A 240 -3.64 -26.66 -6.52
N LEU A 241 -3.66 -25.46 -7.11
CA LEU A 241 -2.88 -25.12 -8.31
C LEU A 241 -1.41 -25.46 -8.10
N LEU A 242 -0.80 -24.94 -7.03
CA LEU A 242 0.58 -25.21 -6.68
C LEU A 242 0.84 -26.69 -6.40
N GLY A 243 -0.12 -27.44 -5.87
CA GLY A 243 -0.02 -28.89 -5.66
C GLY A 243 -0.03 -29.71 -6.95
N THR A 244 -0.69 -29.22 -8.01
CA THR A 244 -0.87 -29.96 -9.27
C THR A 244 0.00 -29.49 -10.43
N SER A 245 0.44 -28.23 -10.43
CA SER A 245 1.31 -27.70 -11.49
C SER A 245 2.72 -28.27 -11.38
N LEU A 246 3.28 -28.69 -12.52
CA LEU A 246 4.70 -29.07 -12.58
C LEU A 246 5.59 -27.83 -12.61
N ALA A 247 5.13 -26.79 -13.31
CA ALA A 247 5.83 -25.51 -13.43
C ALA A 247 4.87 -24.35 -13.16
N CYS A 248 5.39 -23.25 -12.63
CA CYS A 248 4.69 -21.98 -12.56
C CYS A 248 5.32 -20.98 -13.54
N PHE A 249 4.51 -20.36 -14.38
CA PHE A 249 4.95 -19.28 -15.25
C PHE A 249 4.77 -17.95 -14.54
N LEU A 250 5.87 -17.30 -14.17
CA LEU A 250 5.91 -16.05 -13.41
C LEU A 250 6.65 -14.98 -14.23
N PRO A 251 6.06 -14.50 -15.35
CA PRO A 251 6.65 -13.46 -16.17
C PRO A 251 6.72 -12.14 -15.40
N VAL A 252 7.77 -11.36 -15.66
CA VAL A 252 7.98 -10.05 -15.03
C VAL A 252 8.48 -9.06 -16.08
N ASN A 253 7.83 -7.91 -16.19
CA ASN A 253 8.34 -6.81 -17.03
C ASN A 253 9.31 -5.89 -16.26
N ALA A 254 10.04 -5.03 -16.97
CA ALA A 254 11.11 -4.20 -16.41
C ALA A 254 10.66 -2.81 -15.91
N GLN A 255 9.38 -2.63 -15.54
CA GLN A 255 8.91 -1.33 -15.05
C GLN A 255 9.18 -1.15 -13.55
N ASN A 256 9.27 0.10 -13.07
CA ASN A 256 9.62 0.42 -11.67
C ASN A 256 8.78 -0.34 -10.63
N PHE A 257 7.48 -0.49 -10.88
CA PHE A 257 6.60 -1.24 -9.98
C PHE A 257 7.01 -2.72 -9.82
N SER A 258 7.49 -3.33 -10.90
CA SER A 258 7.86 -4.74 -10.96
C SER A 258 9.25 -5.00 -10.39
N VAL A 259 10.22 -4.11 -10.62
CA VAL A 259 11.61 -4.29 -10.14
C VAL A 259 11.71 -4.23 -8.61
N ALA A 260 10.76 -3.58 -7.96
CA ALA A 260 10.68 -3.45 -6.51
C ALA A 260 9.94 -4.60 -5.80
N LYS A 261 9.40 -5.58 -6.54
CA LYS A 261 8.58 -6.68 -5.99
C LYS A 261 9.42 -7.69 -5.21
N SER A 262 8.79 -8.34 -4.25
CA SER A 262 9.40 -9.44 -3.49
C SER A 262 9.44 -10.75 -4.29
N LEU A 263 10.17 -11.73 -3.75
CA LEU A 263 10.34 -13.06 -4.36
C LEU A 263 9.19 -14.03 -4.06
N ASN A 264 8.10 -13.57 -3.43
CA ASN A 264 7.14 -14.44 -2.74
C ASN A 264 6.43 -15.46 -3.63
N ARG A 265 6.11 -15.13 -4.89
CA ARG A 265 5.47 -16.05 -5.85
C ARG A 265 6.42 -17.19 -6.22
N ALA A 266 7.68 -16.88 -6.53
CA ALA A 266 8.68 -17.89 -6.84
C ALA A 266 9.00 -18.76 -5.61
N VAL A 267 9.17 -18.14 -4.43
CA VAL A 267 9.36 -18.88 -3.17
C VAL A 267 8.19 -19.83 -2.90
N SER A 268 6.95 -19.38 -3.06
CA SER A 268 5.76 -20.22 -2.84
C SER A 268 5.66 -21.35 -3.86
N ALA A 269 6.00 -21.10 -5.13
CA ALA A 269 6.05 -22.14 -6.16
C ALA A 269 7.13 -23.19 -5.85
N LEU A 270 8.35 -22.78 -5.53
CA LEU A 270 9.44 -23.70 -5.18
C LEU A 270 9.13 -24.52 -3.93
N CYS A 271 8.54 -23.89 -2.91
CA CYS A 271 8.08 -24.58 -1.69
C CYS A 271 6.89 -25.52 -1.91
N SER A 272 6.27 -25.52 -3.10
CA SER A 272 5.26 -26.51 -3.50
C SER A 272 5.82 -27.63 -4.37
N GLY A 273 7.14 -27.65 -4.60
CA GLY A 273 7.77 -28.56 -5.55
C GLY A 273 7.41 -28.27 -7.00
N SER A 274 7.12 -27.02 -7.35
CA SER A 274 6.92 -26.59 -8.73
C SER A 274 8.21 -26.00 -9.30
N GLN A 275 8.52 -26.27 -10.56
CA GLN A 275 9.54 -25.50 -11.30
C GLN A 275 9.06 -24.06 -11.46
N VAL A 276 9.99 -23.11 -11.63
CA VAL A 276 9.64 -21.72 -11.93
C VAL A 276 10.19 -21.35 -13.30
N LEU A 277 9.31 -20.96 -14.21
CA LEU A 277 9.66 -20.33 -15.48
C LEU A 277 9.37 -18.83 -15.35
N SER A 278 10.41 -18.01 -15.41
CA SER A 278 10.27 -16.56 -15.34
C SER A 278 11.06 -15.89 -16.45
N SER A 279 10.34 -15.23 -17.35
CA SER A 279 10.90 -14.50 -18.48
C SER A 279 10.72 -13.00 -18.30
N GLY A 280 11.51 -12.21 -19.04
CA GLY A 280 11.54 -10.75 -18.92
C GLY A 280 12.59 -10.24 -17.94
N TYR A 281 12.24 -9.34 -17.04
CA TYR A 281 13.15 -8.78 -16.02
C TYR A 281 13.64 -9.87 -15.04
N PRO A 282 14.91 -9.88 -14.62
CA PRO A 282 15.47 -10.91 -13.74
C PRO A 282 15.12 -10.68 -12.26
N LEU A 283 13.83 -10.52 -11.94
CA LEU A 283 13.37 -10.29 -10.55
C LEU A 283 13.83 -11.40 -9.60
N TYR A 284 13.82 -12.64 -10.08
CA TYR A 284 14.15 -13.82 -9.30
C TYR A 284 15.63 -14.25 -9.42
N GLU A 285 16.53 -13.35 -9.81
CA GLU A 285 17.97 -13.63 -9.87
C GLU A 285 18.55 -14.22 -8.57
N PRO A 286 18.13 -13.80 -7.35
CA PRO A 286 18.58 -14.44 -6.11
C PRO A 286 18.24 -15.94 -6.01
N LEU A 287 17.27 -16.41 -6.82
CA LEU A 287 16.85 -17.81 -6.91
C LEU A 287 17.40 -18.51 -8.16
N ALA A 288 18.30 -17.89 -8.94
CA ALA A 288 18.73 -18.32 -10.27
C ALA A 288 19.02 -19.83 -10.44
N PRO A 289 19.65 -20.55 -9.48
CA PRO A 289 19.84 -22.00 -9.59
C PRO A 289 18.55 -22.83 -9.77
N PHE A 290 17.39 -22.25 -9.47
CA PHE A 290 16.06 -22.87 -9.52
C PHE A 290 15.09 -22.17 -10.49
N ILE A 291 15.55 -21.21 -11.28
CA ILE A 291 14.71 -20.44 -12.20
C ILE A 291 15.06 -20.76 -13.64
N TYR A 292 14.07 -21.21 -14.40
CA TYR A 292 14.15 -21.24 -15.86
C TYR A 292 13.87 -19.86 -16.44
N ARG A 293 14.72 -19.41 -17.36
CA ARG A 293 14.56 -18.12 -18.06
C ARG A 293 13.91 -18.26 -19.44
N ASN A 294 13.98 -19.45 -20.02
CA ASN A 294 13.34 -19.79 -21.29
C ASN A 294 12.64 -21.15 -21.18
N GLY A 295 11.55 -21.32 -21.92
CA GLY A 295 10.76 -22.56 -21.88
C GLY A 295 11.52 -23.78 -22.43
N ARG A 296 12.38 -23.58 -23.44
CA ARG A 296 13.10 -24.67 -24.10
C ARG A 296 13.98 -25.45 -23.13
N GLN A 297 14.74 -24.76 -22.30
CA GLN A 297 15.61 -25.36 -21.29
C GLN A 297 14.80 -26.17 -20.26
N LEU A 298 13.66 -25.63 -19.79
CA LEU A 298 12.75 -26.36 -18.91
C LEU A 298 12.36 -27.70 -19.53
N LEU A 299 11.97 -27.68 -20.79
CA LEU A 299 11.53 -28.89 -21.47
C LEU A 299 12.67 -29.89 -21.70
N ASP A 300 13.83 -29.42 -22.17
CA ASP A 300 14.98 -30.27 -22.43
C ASP A 300 15.46 -30.95 -21.12
N ASP A 301 15.40 -30.24 -20.00
CA ASP A 301 15.74 -30.80 -18.68
C ASP A 301 14.67 -31.78 -18.17
N LEU A 302 13.39 -31.52 -18.41
CA LEU A 302 12.31 -32.45 -18.09
C LEU A 302 12.45 -33.76 -18.85
N ILE A 303 12.74 -33.70 -20.16
CA ILE A 303 12.96 -34.88 -21.01
C ILE A 303 14.17 -35.69 -20.53
N ARG A 304 15.25 -35.00 -20.09
CA ARG A 304 16.45 -35.63 -19.54
C ARG A 304 16.28 -36.12 -18.10
N GLY A 305 15.13 -35.91 -17.46
CA GLY A 305 14.91 -36.26 -16.06
C GLY A 305 15.77 -35.45 -15.08
N ALA A 306 16.22 -34.26 -15.50
CA ALA A 306 17.15 -33.42 -14.77
C ALA A 306 16.61 -31.99 -14.53
N PRO A 307 15.35 -31.80 -14.07
CA PRO A 307 14.85 -30.46 -13.79
C PRO A 307 15.70 -29.75 -12.72
N LEU A 308 15.72 -28.41 -12.75
CA LEU A 308 16.51 -27.58 -11.83
C LEU A 308 16.14 -27.88 -10.37
N LEU A 309 14.84 -27.88 -10.05
CA LEU A 309 14.36 -28.39 -8.78
C LEU A 309 14.05 -29.89 -8.89
N ARG A 310 14.87 -30.69 -8.22
CA ARG A 310 14.77 -32.16 -8.16
C ARG A 310 15.23 -32.63 -6.80
N GLU A 311 15.06 -33.91 -6.51
CA GLU A 311 15.43 -34.49 -5.21
C GLU A 311 16.86 -34.13 -4.77
N GLN A 312 17.84 -34.20 -5.67
CA GLN A 312 19.25 -33.93 -5.38
C GLN A 312 19.51 -32.45 -5.07
N THR A 313 18.65 -31.54 -5.54
CA THR A 313 18.83 -30.09 -5.35
C THR A 313 17.98 -29.52 -4.21
N VAL A 314 17.10 -30.32 -3.57
CA VAL A 314 16.31 -29.90 -2.40
C VAL A 314 17.19 -29.39 -1.24
N PRO A 315 18.34 -30.00 -0.88
CA PRO A 315 19.20 -29.44 0.17
C PRO A 315 19.74 -28.04 -0.17
N ALA A 316 20.07 -27.79 -1.44
CA ALA A 316 20.51 -26.49 -1.89
C ALA A 316 19.36 -25.46 -1.83
N LEU A 317 18.14 -25.84 -2.20
CA LEU A 317 16.96 -24.99 -2.04
C LEU A 317 16.71 -24.67 -0.57
N SER A 318 16.81 -25.67 0.32
CA SER A 318 16.61 -25.48 1.77
C SER A 318 17.58 -24.45 2.35
N ARG A 319 18.86 -24.50 1.97
CA ARG A 319 19.86 -23.49 2.38
C ARG A 319 19.49 -22.10 1.86
N LEU A 320 19.17 -22.02 0.57
CA LEU A 320 18.82 -20.75 -0.08
C LEU A 320 17.56 -20.11 0.53
N LEU A 321 16.53 -20.90 0.83
CA LEU A 321 15.34 -20.43 1.56
C LEU A 321 15.68 -20.02 3.00
N GLY A 322 16.60 -20.72 3.65
CA GLY A 322 17.14 -20.32 4.95
C GLY A 322 17.77 -18.93 4.92
N ASP A 323 18.46 -18.60 3.82
CA ASP A 323 19.14 -17.31 3.62
C ASP A 323 18.20 -16.18 3.19
N LEU A 324 17.25 -16.45 2.29
CA LEU A 324 16.43 -15.42 1.66
C LEU A 324 15.04 -15.24 2.29
N ALA A 325 14.51 -16.27 2.95
CA ALA A 325 13.09 -16.33 3.30
C ALA A 325 12.81 -17.10 4.61
N SER A 326 13.76 -17.15 5.55
CA SER A 326 13.57 -17.86 6.82
C SER A 326 12.64 -17.08 7.76
N PRO A 327 11.48 -17.65 8.17
CA PRO A 327 10.59 -16.98 9.11
C PRO A 327 11.25 -16.63 10.45
N ALA A 328 12.13 -17.51 10.95
CA ALA A 328 12.85 -17.30 12.20
C ALA A 328 13.86 -16.15 12.09
N ARG A 329 14.61 -16.08 10.98
CA ARG A 329 15.56 -14.97 10.76
C ARG A 329 14.83 -13.65 10.56
N GLU A 330 13.74 -13.62 9.80
CA GLU A 330 12.94 -12.41 9.61
C GLU A 330 12.32 -11.93 10.92
N ALA A 331 11.77 -12.83 11.74
CA ALA A 331 11.26 -12.50 13.07
C ALA A 331 12.34 -11.88 13.98
N GLN A 332 13.49 -12.54 14.07
CA GLN A 332 14.62 -12.07 14.90
C GLN A 332 15.16 -10.73 14.40
N SER A 333 15.30 -10.57 13.08
CA SER A 333 15.82 -9.36 12.45
C SER A 333 14.88 -8.16 12.65
N LEU A 334 13.57 -8.38 12.51
CA LEU A 334 12.55 -7.37 12.81
C LEU A 334 12.61 -6.92 14.28
N VAL A 335 12.61 -7.87 15.22
CA VAL A 335 12.69 -7.55 16.65
C VAL A 335 13.97 -6.77 16.97
N ALA A 336 15.13 -7.25 16.51
CA ALA A 336 16.40 -6.59 16.75
C ALA A 336 16.45 -5.17 16.16
N PHE A 337 15.82 -4.98 15.00
CA PHE A 337 15.68 -3.66 14.39
C PHE A 337 14.79 -2.74 15.24
N LEU A 338 13.61 -3.21 15.65
CA LEU A 338 12.69 -2.43 16.47
C LEU A 338 13.28 -2.09 17.85
N ASP A 339 13.96 -3.03 18.50
CA ASP A 339 14.61 -2.81 19.80
C ASP A 339 15.71 -1.76 19.70
N ARG A 340 16.54 -1.81 18.65
CA ARG A 340 17.61 -0.81 18.39
C ARG A 340 17.05 0.60 18.24
N HIS A 341 15.83 0.72 17.69
CA HIS A 341 15.22 2.01 17.37
C HIS A 341 14.07 2.40 18.30
N ARG A 342 13.87 1.68 19.41
CA ARG A 342 12.80 1.94 20.38
C ARG A 342 12.88 3.35 21.00
N GLY A 343 14.09 3.90 21.11
CA GLY A 343 14.35 5.26 21.60
C GLY A 343 14.18 6.37 20.56
N ASN A 344 14.04 6.04 19.27
CA ASN A 344 13.92 7.00 18.18
C ASN A 344 12.48 7.51 17.98
N ALA A 345 11.65 7.44 19.02
CA ALA A 345 10.30 7.97 18.97
C ALA A 345 10.34 9.47 18.67
N VAL A 346 9.69 9.89 17.59
CA VAL A 346 9.57 11.32 17.25
C VAL A 346 8.70 11.95 18.33
N THR A 347 9.30 12.72 19.22
CA THR A 347 8.58 13.46 20.27
C THR A 347 8.07 14.78 19.70
N ALA A 348 7.03 14.69 18.87
CA ALA A 348 6.24 15.87 18.55
C ALA A 348 5.47 16.27 19.82
N LYS A 349 5.89 17.33 20.51
CA LYS A 349 5.08 17.88 21.62
C LYS A 349 3.73 18.29 21.05
N ILE A 350 2.67 17.57 21.41
CA ILE A 350 1.30 18.00 21.15
C ILE A 350 1.00 19.12 22.15
N VAL A 351 1.05 20.36 21.69
CA VAL A 351 0.88 21.56 22.54
C VAL A 351 -0.59 22.00 22.61
N THR A 352 -1.40 21.63 21.62
CA THR A 352 -2.76 22.15 21.46
C THR A 352 -3.78 21.02 21.28
N SER A 353 -5.01 21.26 21.74
CA SER A 353 -6.18 20.45 21.45
C SER A 353 -7.22 21.34 20.77
N PRO A 354 -7.60 21.06 19.51
CA PRO A 354 -7.20 19.92 18.67
C PRO A 354 -5.78 20.07 18.10
N SER A 355 -5.06 18.95 17.95
CA SER A 355 -3.68 18.95 17.44
C SER A 355 -3.58 18.71 15.93
N ALA A 356 -4.65 18.18 15.33
CA ALA A 356 -4.70 17.88 13.91
C ALA A 356 -6.08 18.18 13.30
N ALA A 357 -6.10 18.42 11.99
CA ALA A 357 -7.29 18.59 11.17
C ALA A 357 -7.17 17.73 9.90
N VAL A 358 -8.31 17.23 9.43
CA VAL A 358 -8.43 16.61 8.10
C VAL A 358 -9.30 17.51 7.23
N ILE A 359 -8.75 17.94 6.09
CA ILE A 359 -9.42 18.74 5.07
C ILE A 359 -9.91 17.78 3.98
N TYR A 360 -11.22 17.81 3.76
CA TYR A 360 -11.90 16.87 2.88
C TYR A 360 -11.98 17.45 1.47
N GLY A 361 -11.41 16.73 0.51
CA GLY A 361 -11.42 17.08 -0.91
C GLY A 361 -12.71 16.70 -1.63
N LYS A 362 -12.62 16.55 -2.95
CA LYS A 362 -13.74 16.23 -3.84
C LYS A 362 -14.25 14.80 -3.63
N SER A 363 -13.35 13.82 -3.50
CA SER A 363 -13.72 12.44 -3.21
C SER A 363 -13.11 12.01 -1.89
N THR A 364 -13.97 11.76 -0.91
CA THR A 364 -13.55 11.36 0.43
C THR A 364 -14.44 10.26 0.99
N ALA A 365 -13.88 9.44 1.85
CA ALA A 365 -14.60 8.34 2.48
C ALA A 365 -15.13 8.79 3.87
N GLY A 366 -16.44 8.61 4.10
CA GLY A 366 -17.08 9.02 5.35
C GLY A 366 -16.55 8.34 6.62
N ASN A 367 -15.86 7.21 6.49
CA ASN A 367 -15.15 6.58 7.60
C ASN A 367 -13.97 7.42 8.10
N VAL A 368 -13.28 8.17 7.22
CA VAL A 368 -12.21 9.10 7.61
C VAL A 368 -12.78 10.23 8.47
N HIS A 369 -13.94 10.77 8.10
CA HIS A 369 -14.68 11.78 8.87
C HIS A 369 -14.98 11.31 10.30
N LYS A 370 -15.65 10.17 10.43
CA LYS A 370 -15.98 9.59 11.74
C LYS A 370 -14.72 9.29 12.55
N PHE A 371 -13.67 8.78 11.90
CA PHE A 371 -12.40 8.47 12.55
C PHE A 371 -11.71 9.73 13.10
N ALA A 372 -11.62 10.80 12.31
CA ALA A 372 -11.01 12.06 12.71
C ALA A 372 -11.69 12.63 13.97
N GLN A 373 -13.02 12.69 13.97
CA GLN A 373 -13.78 13.17 15.13
C GLN A 373 -13.60 12.28 16.36
N ALA A 374 -13.58 10.95 16.20
CA ALA A 374 -13.44 10.01 17.30
C ALA A 374 -12.10 10.17 18.04
N ILE A 375 -11.02 10.51 17.34
CA ILE A 375 -9.70 10.76 17.95
C ILE A 375 -9.48 12.21 18.39
N GLY A 376 -10.48 13.08 18.24
CA GLY A 376 -10.40 14.51 18.60
C GLY A 376 -9.68 15.40 17.58
N ALA A 377 -9.50 14.94 16.34
CA ALA A 377 -9.05 15.79 15.23
C ALA A 377 -10.23 16.54 14.61
N LEU A 378 -9.97 17.73 14.05
CA LEU A 378 -11.00 18.50 13.36
C LEU A 378 -11.33 17.90 12.01
N SER A 379 -12.61 17.80 11.67
CA SER A 379 -13.05 17.49 10.31
C SER A 379 -13.49 18.75 9.57
N VAL A 380 -12.83 19.06 8.45
CA VAL A 380 -12.97 20.33 7.72
C VAL A 380 -13.55 20.10 6.32
N CYS A 381 -14.77 20.58 6.08
CA CYS A 381 -15.37 20.60 4.75
C CYS A 381 -14.72 21.71 3.92
N SER A 382 -14.10 21.35 2.79
CA SER A 382 -13.65 22.32 1.79
C SER A 382 -14.78 22.71 0.84
N PRO A 383 -14.63 23.77 0.03
CA PRO A 383 -15.57 24.11 -1.03
C PRO A 383 -15.79 23.03 -2.09
N PHE A 384 -14.88 22.04 -2.21
CA PHE A 384 -14.99 20.95 -3.18
C PHE A 384 -15.67 19.71 -2.62
N CYS A 385 -15.87 19.63 -1.31
CA CYS A 385 -16.42 18.44 -0.69
C CYS A 385 -17.94 18.38 -0.91
N ALA A 386 -18.39 17.39 -1.67
CA ALA A 386 -19.81 17.15 -1.91
C ALA A 386 -20.49 16.28 -0.82
N ALA A 387 -19.71 15.76 0.14
CA ALA A 387 -20.23 14.86 1.16
C ALA A 387 -21.11 15.63 2.18
N ASN A 388 -22.33 15.17 2.40
CA ASN A 388 -23.24 15.76 3.38
C ASN A 388 -23.00 15.16 4.79
N LEU A 389 -21.96 15.63 5.48
CA LEU A 389 -21.54 15.15 6.81
C LEU A 389 -21.54 16.29 7.85
N ASN A 390 -21.55 15.94 9.14
CA ASN A 390 -21.56 16.88 10.26
C ASN A 390 -20.15 17.38 10.65
N PHE A 391 -19.50 18.07 9.70
CA PHE A 391 -18.16 18.63 9.87
C PHE A 391 -18.01 19.57 11.09
N ASP A 392 -16.78 19.71 11.56
CA ASP A 392 -16.41 20.64 12.65
C ASP A 392 -16.16 22.05 12.14
N ILE A 393 -15.61 22.15 10.93
CA ILE A 393 -15.43 23.39 10.21
C ILE A 393 -16.02 23.21 8.81
N GLN A 394 -16.74 24.22 8.32
CA GLN A 394 -17.13 24.28 6.92
C GLN A 394 -16.63 25.56 6.30
N ILE A 395 -15.94 25.42 5.17
CA ILE A 395 -15.44 26.55 4.39
C ILE A 395 -16.10 26.47 3.02
N THR A 396 -16.85 27.51 2.67
CA THR A 396 -17.62 27.58 1.42
C THR A 396 -17.32 28.88 0.68
N ALA A 397 -17.47 28.91 -0.65
CA ALA A 397 -17.36 30.16 -1.40
C ALA A 397 -18.47 31.14 -0.99
N ALA A 398 -18.10 32.33 -0.52
CA ALA A 398 -19.03 33.38 -0.10
C ALA A 398 -19.84 33.92 -1.29
N ALA A 399 -21.03 34.46 -1.06
CA ALA A 399 -22.01 34.84 -2.10
C ALA A 399 -21.40 35.68 -3.25
N ASP A 400 -20.46 36.56 -2.95
CA ASP A 400 -19.73 37.41 -3.90
C ASP A 400 -18.82 36.65 -4.88
N GLY A 401 -18.48 35.39 -4.58
CA GLY A 401 -17.54 34.59 -5.36
C GLY A 401 -16.08 35.00 -5.20
N ASN A 402 -15.77 35.97 -4.33
CA ASN A 402 -14.43 36.52 -4.14
C ASN A 402 -13.87 36.27 -2.73
N SER A 403 -14.70 35.77 -1.81
CA SER A 403 -14.28 35.42 -0.45
C SER A 403 -14.72 34.00 -0.06
N LEU A 404 -14.33 33.56 1.14
CA LEU A 404 -14.79 32.30 1.73
C LEU A 404 -15.57 32.61 3.01
N ASP A 405 -16.70 31.94 3.18
CA ASP A 405 -17.44 31.91 4.44
C ASP A 405 -16.91 30.75 5.29
N VAL A 406 -16.68 31.02 6.58
CA VAL A 406 -16.20 30.00 7.53
C VAL A 406 -17.24 29.77 8.62
N LEU A 407 -17.64 28.52 8.79
CA LEU A 407 -18.48 28.07 9.89
C LEU A 407 -17.65 27.20 10.83
N VAL A 408 -17.55 27.58 12.11
CA VAL A 408 -16.86 26.80 13.14
C VAL A 408 -17.88 26.27 14.14
N ALA A 409 -17.91 24.96 14.37
CA ALA A 409 -18.82 24.37 15.35
C ALA A 409 -18.59 24.97 16.74
N GLU A 410 -19.67 25.29 17.46
CA GLU A 410 -19.60 25.99 18.76
C GLU A 410 -18.69 25.27 19.79
N GLN A 411 -18.67 23.93 19.77
CA GLN A 411 -17.82 23.13 20.67
C GLN A 411 -16.30 23.37 20.49
N HIS A 412 -15.87 23.88 19.33
CA HIS A 412 -14.45 24.14 19.03
C HIS A 412 -14.07 25.63 19.13
N VAL A 413 -15.04 26.52 19.38
CA VAL A 413 -14.79 27.96 19.58
C VAL A 413 -13.79 28.25 20.69
N PRO A 414 -13.79 27.54 21.85
CA PRO A 414 -12.80 27.75 22.90
C PRO A 414 -11.35 27.48 22.45
N SER A 415 -11.16 26.66 21.40
CA SER A 415 -9.84 26.32 20.85
C SER A 415 -9.38 27.29 19.75
N LEU A 416 -10.21 28.26 19.35
CA LEU A 416 -9.81 29.28 18.37
C LEU A 416 -8.69 30.17 18.93
N ALA A 417 -7.87 30.72 18.03
CA ALA A 417 -6.88 31.73 18.39
C ALA A 417 -7.51 32.86 19.20
N ARG A 418 -6.83 33.31 20.27
CA ARG A 418 -7.40 34.28 21.23
C ARG A 418 -7.93 35.56 20.58
N TRP A 419 -7.26 36.05 19.53
CA TRP A 419 -7.66 37.26 18.83
C TRP A 419 -8.98 37.11 18.05
N ILE A 420 -9.35 35.88 17.65
CA ILE A 420 -10.61 35.59 16.94
C ILE A 420 -11.80 35.61 17.90
N GLN A 421 -11.59 35.21 19.16
CA GLN A 421 -12.66 35.10 20.15
C GLN A 421 -13.36 36.44 20.45
N GLY A 422 -12.70 37.58 20.15
CA GLY A 422 -13.27 38.93 20.30
C GLY A 422 -13.98 39.47 19.05
N LEU A 423 -13.97 38.75 17.93
CA LEU A 423 -14.57 39.23 16.68
C LEU A 423 -16.10 39.12 16.72
N ARG A 424 -16.77 40.09 16.10
CA ARG A 424 -18.21 40.03 15.89
C ARG A 424 -18.52 38.84 14.99
N SER A 425 -19.50 38.04 15.39
CA SER A 425 -19.85 36.81 14.70
C SER A 425 -21.34 36.60 14.76
N SER A 426 -21.88 35.98 13.71
CA SER A 426 -23.27 35.52 13.68
C SER A 426 -23.33 34.03 13.97
N ARG A 427 -24.50 33.52 14.34
CA ARG A 427 -24.71 32.09 14.57
C ARG A 427 -25.52 31.48 13.44
N ALA A 428 -25.16 30.26 13.07
CA ALA A 428 -25.88 29.46 12.08
C ALA A 428 -26.16 28.06 12.64
N LYS A 429 -27.18 27.38 12.11
CA LYS A 429 -27.49 25.99 12.44
C LYS A 429 -27.53 25.16 11.18
N LEU A 430 -26.77 24.07 11.14
CA LEU A 430 -26.68 23.20 9.97
C LEU A 430 -26.64 21.74 10.43
N LEU A 431 -27.48 20.89 9.84
CA LEU A 431 -27.62 19.46 10.21
C LEU A 431 -27.79 19.25 11.72
N GLY A 432 -28.52 20.15 12.39
CA GLY A 432 -28.75 20.09 13.84
C GLY A 432 -27.61 20.62 14.72
N LYS A 433 -26.43 20.93 14.16
CA LYS A 433 -25.26 21.46 14.89
C LYS A 433 -25.21 22.99 14.79
N SER A 434 -24.83 23.64 15.89
CA SER A 434 -24.67 25.11 15.95
C SER A 434 -23.26 25.52 15.55
N PHE A 435 -23.15 26.61 14.80
CA PHE A 435 -21.92 27.15 14.27
C PHE A 435 -21.78 28.64 14.55
N LEU A 436 -20.55 29.07 14.80
CA LEU A 436 -20.10 30.43 14.70
C LEU A 436 -19.75 30.73 13.24
N LYS A 437 -20.43 31.71 12.63
CA LYS A 437 -20.10 32.21 11.29
C LYS A 437 -19.08 33.33 11.42
N LEU A 438 -17.93 33.13 10.77
CA LEU A 438 -16.84 34.07 10.66
C LEU A 438 -16.72 34.54 9.21
N ASN A 439 -16.55 35.84 9.02
CA ASN A 439 -16.23 36.43 7.73
C ASN A 439 -14.72 36.37 7.51
N LEU A 440 -14.26 35.63 6.50
CA LEU A 440 -12.82 35.44 6.31
C LEU A 440 -12.08 36.75 6.03
N SER A 441 -12.70 37.74 5.37
CA SER A 441 -12.05 39.02 5.11
C SER A 441 -11.82 39.85 6.37
N GLU A 442 -12.61 39.63 7.42
CA GLU A 442 -12.43 40.26 8.74
C GLU A 442 -11.39 39.51 9.58
N VAL A 443 -11.36 38.18 9.46
CA VAL A 443 -10.44 37.32 10.22
C VAL A 443 -9.04 37.37 9.60
N LEU A 444 -8.91 37.21 8.29
CA LEU A 444 -7.66 37.14 7.53
C LEU A 444 -7.69 38.13 6.36
N PRO A 445 -7.55 39.45 6.60
CA PRO A 445 -7.64 40.46 5.55
C PRO A 445 -6.58 40.30 4.45
N ASP A 446 -5.42 39.75 4.80
CA ASP A 446 -4.31 39.51 3.87
C ASP A 446 -4.53 38.27 2.98
N LEU A 447 -5.47 37.39 3.35
CA LEU A 447 -5.80 36.21 2.57
C LEU A 447 -6.81 36.60 1.50
N GLN A 448 -6.35 36.72 0.26
CA GLN A 448 -7.18 36.94 -0.92
C GLN A 448 -7.43 35.60 -1.62
N PRO A 449 -8.56 34.91 -1.38
CA PRO A 449 -8.79 33.56 -1.88
C PRO A 449 -9.06 33.58 -3.38
N TRP A 450 -8.00 33.35 -4.15
CA TRP A 450 -8.07 33.32 -5.61
C TRP A 450 -8.73 32.02 -6.10
N GLY A 451 -9.62 32.15 -7.10
CA GLY A 451 -10.31 31.00 -7.69
C GLY A 451 -11.54 30.52 -6.91
N SER A 452 -11.94 31.20 -5.83
CA SER A 452 -13.18 30.89 -5.09
C SER A 452 -14.42 30.91 -6.00
N ALA A 453 -14.54 31.87 -6.93
CA ALA A 453 -15.59 31.88 -7.94
C ALA A 453 -15.62 30.61 -8.82
N LEU A 454 -14.45 30.08 -9.18
CA LEU A 454 -14.33 28.89 -10.04
C LEU A 454 -14.81 27.62 -9.33
N THR A 455 -14.84 27.58 -7.99
CA THR A 455 -15.35 26.43 -7.24
C THR A 455 -16.85 26.18 -7.45
N ARG A 456 -17.58 27.22 -7.89
CA ARG A 456 -19.02 27.13 -8.20
C ARG A 456 -19.30 26.65 -9.61
N MET A 457 -18.29 26.67 -10.47
CA MET A 457 -18.44 26.20 -11.83
C MET A 457 -18.35 24.68 -11.82
N ASP A 458 -19.43 24.01 -12.22
CA ASP A 458 -19.47 22.56 -12.37
C ASP A 458 -18.75 22.11 -13.66
N SER A 459 -17.47 22.48 -13.76
CA SER A 459 -16.60 22.06 -14.85
C SER A 459 -15.32 21.46 -14.28
N LEU A 460 -14.84 20.38 -14.93
CA LEU A 460 -13.58 19.75 -14.57
C LEU A 460 -12.41 20.75 -14.69
N MET A 461 -12.42 21.61 -15.71
CA MET A 461 -11.37 22.60 -15.93
C MET A 461 -11.32 23.65 -14.81
N SER A 462 -12.48 24.21 -14.44
CA SER A 462 -12.60 25.21 -13.37
C SER A 462 -12.18 24.62 -12.03
N SER A 463 -12.67 23.41 -11.72
CA SER A 463 -12.24 22.69 -10.53
C SER A 463 -10.73 22.48 -10.53
N THR A 464 -10.15 21.98 -11.63
CA THR A 464 -8.72 21.64 -11.71
C THR A 464 -7.83 22.86 -11.55
N ALA A 465 -8.21 24.00 -12.15
CA ALA A 465 -7.48 25.26 -12.04
C ALA A 465 -7.54 25.84 -10.61
N ALA A 466 -8.70 25.76 -9.95
CA ALA A 466 -8.91 26.37 -8.64
C ALA A 466 -8.44 25.49 -7.47
N TYR A 467 -8.48 24.16 -7.64
CA TYR A 467 -8.32 23.21 -6.53
C TYR A 467 -7.03 23.40 -5.73
N PRO A 468 -5.83 23.46 -6.33
CA PRO A 468 -4.60 23.61 -5.56
C PRO A 468 -4.59 24.89 -4.71
N ARG A 469 -5.02 26.00 -5.32
CA ARG A 469 -4.96 27.31 -4.66
C ARG A 469 -5.99 27.40 -3.54
N VAL A 470 -7.24 27.07 -3.82
CA VAL A 470 -8.33 27.15 -2.84
C VAL A 470 -8.08 26.19 -1.68
N MET A 471 -7.57 24.98 -1.93
CA MET A 471 -7.28 24.04 -0.85
C MET A 471 -6.09 24.51 0.03
N ALA A 472 -5.09 25.19 -0.54
CA ALA A 472 -4.04 25.84 0.23
C ALA A 472 -4.56 27.02 1.06
N ASP A 473 -5.51 27.80 0.53
CA ASP A 473 -6.17 28.88 1.27
C ASP A 473 -7.03 28.32 2.42
N VAL A 474 -7.70 27.18 2.21
CA VAL A 474 -8.43 26.42 3.24
C VAL A 474 -7.49 25.98 4.36
N GLU A 475 -6.35 25.37 4.04
CA GLU A 475 -5.36 24.97 5.05
C GLU A 475 -4.81 26.18 5.81
N THR A 476 -4.46 27.25 5.10
CA THR A 476 -3.97 28.50 5.70
C THR A 476 -5.00 29.03 6.68
N THR A 477 -6.27 29.06 6.28
CA THR A 477 -7.40 29.46 7.13
C THR A 477 -7.44 28.60 8.40
N VAL A 478 -7.44 27.27 8.27
CA VAL A 478 -7.50 26.36 9.43
C VAL A 478 -6.32 26.58 10.39
N ARG A 479 -5.10 26.76 9.87
CA ARG A 479 -3.90 26.99 10.69
C ARG A 479 -3.94 28.32 11.45
N GLN A 480 -4.54 29.35 10.87
CA GLN A 480 -4.71 30.64 11.55
C GLN A 480 -5.82 30.59 12.60
N LEU A 481 -6.91 29.87 12.32
CA LEU A 481 -7.98 29.65 13.28
C LEU A 481 -7.50 28.84 14.50
N PHE A 482 -6.67 27.83 14.28
CA PHE A 482 -6.16 26.91 15.29
C PHE A 482 -4.63 26.86 15.27
N PRO A 483 -3.94 27.80 15.97
CA PRO A 483 -2.48 27.88 15.94
C PRO A 483 -1.81 26.57 16.36
N GLY A 484 -0.82 26.12 15.58
CA GLY A 484 -0.08 24.89 15.83
C GLY A 484 -0.79 23.60 15.38
N ILE A 485 -1.98 23.69 14.80
CA ILE A 485 -2.66 22.51 14.25
C ILE A 485 -1.92 21.97 13.02
N ARG A 486 -1.89 20.64 12.90
CA ARG A 486 -1.39 19.96 11.70
C ARG A 486 -2.54 19.62 10.76
N CYS A 487 -2.44 20.03 9.50
CA CYS A 487 -3.46 19.76 8.50
C CYS A 487 -3.08 18.58 7.61
N TYR A 488 -4.04 17.68 7.39
CA TYR A 488 -3.93 16.56 6.47
C TYR A 488 -5.05 16.60 5.44
N TYR A 489 -4.81 16.07 4.24
CA TYR A 489 -5.83 15.98 3.19
C TYR A 489 -6.44 14.59 3.11
N SER A 490 -7.76 14.53 2.92
CA SER A 490 -8.47 13.33 2.52
C SER A 490 -9.03 13.51 1.11
N GLU A 491 -8.33 12.94 0.13
CA GLU A 491 -8.69 12.93 -1.28
C GLU A 491 -8.40 11.56 -1.88
N SER A 492 -9.34 11.02 -2.64
CA SER A 492 -9.30 9.70 -3.26
C SER A 492 -9.64 9.74 -4.76
N ALA A 493 -9.95 10.92 -5.29
CA ALA A 493 -10.28 11.06 -6.69
C ALA A 493 -9.06 10.77 -7.57
N PRO A 494 -9.26 10.12 -8.73
CA PRO A 494 -8.18 9.65 -9.60
C PRO A 494 -7.50 10.78 -10.41
N PHE A 495 -8.04 11.99 -10.37
CA PHE A 495 -7.53 13.15 -11.10
C PHE A 495 -6.38 13.84 -10.32
N PRO A 496 -5.53 14.64 -11.00
CA PRO A 496 -4.36 15.28 -10.40
C PRO A 496 -4.74 16.46 -9.49
N TRP A 497 -5.62 16.22 -8.51
CA TRP A 497 -5.96 17.15 -7.46
C TRP A 497 -4.74 17.31 -6.55
N HIS A 498 -3.89 18.29 -6.85
CA HIS A 498 -2.71 18.58 -6.04
C HIS A 498 -3.07 19.71 -5.09
N VAL A 499 -2.92 19.50 -3.79
CA VAL A 499 -3.17 20.58 -2.82
C VAL A 499 -1.95 21.50 -2.66
N HIS A 500 -0.78 21.05 -3.08
CA HIS A 500 0.41 21.88 -3.13
C HIS A 500 1.03 21.84 -4.51
N ALA A 501 1.30 23.03 -5.08
CA ALA A 501 2.28 23.20 -6.16
C ALA A 501 3.69 22.72 -5.74
N ALA A 502 3.90 22.47 -4.44
CA ALA A 502 5.14 22.09 -3.79
C ALA A 502 5.00 20.82 -2.92
N ALA A 503 4.30 19.78 -3.37
CA ALA A 503 4.96 18.48 -3.31
C ALA A 503 6.10 18.54 -4.33
N ALA A 504 7.07 19.44 -4.10
CA ALA A 504 8.29 19.50 -4.87
C ALA A 504 8.77 18.08 -4.80
N VAL A 505 8.84 17.42 -5.95
CA VAL A 505 9.61 16.19 -6.05
C VAL A 505 10.90 16.53 -5.31
N PRO A 506 11.22 15.88 -4.18
CA PRO A 506 12.44 16.20 -3.48
C PRO A 506 13.51 16.23 -4.56
N ALA A 507 14.23 17.34 -4.76
CA ALA A 507 15.04 17.53 -5.98
C ALA A 507 15.98 16.33 -6.27
N ARG A 508 16.24 15.53 -5.22
CA ARG A 508 16.95 14.25 -5.15
C ARG A 508 16.26 13.02 -5.74
N LEU A 509 14.98 13.08 -6.15
CA LEU A 509 14.30 12.01 -6.91
C LEU A 509 14.28 12.30 -8.43
N GLU A 510 14.58 13.54 -8.84
CA GLU A 510 14.71 13.93 -10.25
C GLU A 510 16.12 13.69 -10.82
N ALA A 511 17.10 13.51 -9.93
CA ALA A 511 18.43 13.00 -10.22
C ALA A 511 18.46 11.46 -10.10
#